data_AF-A0A8B6DVU2-F1
#
_entry.id   AF-A0A8B6DVU2-F1
#
_cell.length_a   1.000
_cell.length_b   1.000
_cell.length_c   1.000
_cell.angle_alpha   90.00
_cell.angle_beta   90.00
_cell.angle_gamma   90.00
#
_symmetry.space_group_name_H-M   'P 1'
#
loop_
_entity.id
_entity.type
_entity.pdbx_description
1 polymer ?
#
loop_
_entity_poly.entity_id
_entity_poly.type
_entity_poly.pdbx_seq_one_letter_code
_entity_poly.pdbx_strand_id
1 'polypeptide(L)'
;MEKSTFVVAIVIAHHILSYTKPLSLALQNAKCDVFKAFTDAQTCKKVVAAQRSDEVFNRCIWMKAAAIAESIDIELGKPRTVGRMRHRANAAFSDDSVHGYYRVNAYFPFVDHCLNELNERFPEQTRPSFLAFQLLPCRLQNITEEEIADIQVRYEEDMPDSPGFVRELERWKMFCSGLQNRDKDTGNQSLETAIQLADPNYYPNVHAVFRVLLTMPVGSVPCERSFSAMRRLKHWSRSTMTEDRLSGLASLFIHRDITVCREKIMRKFDETKKRRLGPLHF
;
A
#
# COMPACT_ATOMS: atom_id res chain seq x y z
N MET A 1 3.30 8.69 -35.18
CA MET A 1 4.28 8.59 -34.07
C MET A 1 3.58 8.49 -32.71
N GLU A 2 2.64 9.37 -32.36
CA GLU A 2 1.90 9.25 -31.07
C GLU A 2 1.07 7.96 -30.98
N LYS A 3 0.47 7.53 -32.10
CA LYS A 3 -0.32 6.28 -32.16
C LYS A 3 0.53 5.03 -31.90
N SER A 4 1.77 4.97 -32.42
CA SER A 4 2.66 3.81 -32.23
C SER A 4 3.21 3.74 -30.80
N THR A 5 3.57 4.89 -30.21
CA THR A 5 3.99 4.96 -28.80
C THR A 5 2.88 4.52 -27.86
N PHE A 6 1.62 4.89 -28.16
CA PHE A 6 0.47 4.50 -27.35
C PHE A 6 0.22 3.00 -27.37
N VAL A 7 0.27 2.35 -28.54
CA VAL A 7 0.07 0.90 -28.67
C VAL A 7 1.10 0.12 -27.86
N VAL A 8 2.38 0.47 -27.96
CA VAL A 8 3.42 -0.24 -27.18
C VAL A 8 3.26 0.03 -25.69
N ALA A 9 3.01 1.28 -25.29
CA ALA A 9 2.83 1.65 -23.88
C ALA A 9 1.63 0.94 -23.24
N ILE A 10 0.48 0.84 -23.93
CA ILE A 10 -0.71 0.18 -23.36
C ILE A 10 -0.51 -1.33 -23.24
N VAL A 11 0.20 -1.97 -24.18
CA VAL A 11 0.54 -3.39 -24.08
C VAL A 11 1.47 -3.66 -22.91
N ILE A 12 2.50 -2.83 -22.72
CA ILE A 12 3.41 -2.90 -21.56
C ILE A 12 2.62 -2.73 -20.25
N ALA A 13 1.84 -1.66 -20.15
CA ALA A 13 1.07 -1.34 -18.96
C ALA A 13 0.07 -2.46 -18.64
N HIS A 14 -0.70 -2.92 -19.64
CA HIS A 14 -1.66 -4.00 -19.45
C HIS A 14 -0.97 -5.29 -18.97
N HIS A 15 0.13 -5.70 -19.60
CA HIS A 15 0.84 -6.92 -19.25
C HIS A 15 1.34 -6.89 -17.80
N ILE A 16 2.06 -5.83 -17.40
CA ILE A 16 2.63 -5.74 -16.05
C ILE A 16 1.56 -5.48 -15.00
N LEU A 17 0.64 -4.54 -15.23
CA LEU A 17 -0.38 -4.18 -14.24
C LEU A 17 -1.41 -5.29 -14.04
N SER A 18 -1.60 -6.20 -15.01
CA SER A 18 -2.47 -7.37 -14.85
C SER A 18 -2.04 -8.26 -13.68
N TYR A 19 -0.74 -8.39 -13.41
CA TYR A 19 -0.22 -9.13 -12.24
C TYR A 19 -0.58 -8.44 -10.92
N THR A 20 -0.61 -7.11 -10.90
CA THR A 20 -0.91 -6.32 -9.69
C THR A 20 -2.41 -6.15 -9.43
N LYS A 21 -3.25 -6.42 -10.43
CA LYS A 21 -4.70 -6.18 -10.35
C LYS A 21 -5.39 -6.97 -9.22
N PRO A 22 -5.14 -8.28 -9.02
CA PRO A 22 -5.76 -9.02 -7.92
C PRO A 22 -5.41 -8.43 -6.55
N LEU A 23 -4.14 -8.13 -6.32
CA LEU A 23 -3.66 -7.49 -5.10
C LEU A 23 -4.35 -6.13 -4.87
N SER A 24 -4.44 -5.30 -5.91
CA SER A 24 -5.09 -3.99 -5.84
C SER A 24 -6.57 -4.11 -5.42
N LEU A 25 -7.30 -5.07 -6.00
CA LEU A 25 -8.69 -5.34 -5.64
C LEU A 25 -8.83 -5.90 -4.23
N ALA A 26 -7.91 -6.76 -3.79
CA ALA A 26 -7.90 -7.29 -2.43
C ALA A 26 -7.70 -6.18 -1.40
N LEU A 27 -6.75 -5.27 -1.62
CA LEU A 27 -6.45 -4.15 -0.73
C LEU A 27 -7.56 -3.08 -0.66
N GLN A 28 -8.37 -2.98 -1.72
CA GLN A 28 -9.55 -2.12 -1.77
C GLN A 28 -10.79 -2.76 -1.14
N ASN A 29 -10.74 -4.05 -0.79
CA ASN A 29 -11.87 -4.71 -0.14
C ASN A 29 -11.95 -4.32 1.34
N ALA A 30 -13.14 -3.94 1.82
CA ALA A 30 -13.35 -3.61 3.23
C ALA A 30 -13.07 -4.81 4.17
N LYS A 31 -13.23 -6.05 3.68
CA LYS A 31 -12.90 -7.29 4.38
C LYS A 31 -11.53 -7.85 3.95
N CYS A 32 -10.56 -6.97 3.71
CA CYS A 32 -9.22 -7.36 3.30
C CYS A 32 -8.54 -8.17 4.40
N ASP A 33 -8.07 -9.37 4.04
CA ASP A 33 -7.13 -10.11 4.85
C ASP A 33 -5.73 -9.56 4.63
N VAL A 34 -5.30 -8.74 5.59
CA VAL A 34 -4.03 -8.03 5.58
C VAL A 34 -2.85 -8.95 5.38
N PHE A 35 -2.78 -10.04 6.14
CA PHE A 35 -1.64 -10.94 6.11
C PHE A 35 -1.54 -11.63 4.76
N LYS A 36 -2.68 -12.08 4.21
CA LYS A 36 -2.74 -12.66 2.87
C LYS A 36 -2.42 -11.64 1.77
N ALA A 37 -2.87 -10.39 1.92
CA ALA A 37 -2.53 -9.34 0.97
C ALA A 37 -1.03 -9.04 0.99
N PHE A 38 -0.39 -9.05 2.17
CA PHE A 38 1.06 -8.88 2.27
C PHE A 38 1.83 -10.04 1.61
N THR A 39 1.42 -11.29 1.83
CA THR A 39 2.06 -12.45 1.18
C THR A 39 1.84 -12.46 -0.33
N ASP A 40 0.66 -12.08 -0.80
CA ASP A 40 0.37 -11.89 -2.22
C ASP A 40 1.21 -10.75 -2.81
N ALA A 41 1.44 -9.67 -2.07
CA ALA A 41 2.34 -8.59 -2.50
C ALA A 41 3.79 -9.08 -2.69
N GLN A 42 4.32 -9.91 -1.78
CA GLN A 42 5.66 -10.49 -1.96
C GLN A 42 5.71 -11.44 -3.17
N THR A 43 4.61 -12.14 -3.45
CA THR A 43 4.48 -12.99 -4.64
C THR A 43 4.46 -12.14 -5.91
N CYS A 44 3.66 -11.07 -5.93
CA CYS A 44 3.60 -10.10 -7.02
C CYS A 44 4.99 -9.53 -7.35
N LYS A 45 5.78 -9.15 -6.34
CA LYS A 45 7.15 -8.68 -6.56
C LYS A 45 8.02 -9.70 -7.29
N LYS A 46 8.00 -10.96 -6.85
CA LYS A 46 8.77 -12.04 -7.50
C LYS A 46 8.34 -12.24 -8.96
N VAL A 47 7.04 -12.24 -9.21
CA VAL A 47 6.49 -12.40 -10.57
C VAL A 47 6.85 -11.22 -11.48
N VAL A 48 6.72 -9.97 -10.99
CA VAL A 48 7.08 -8.78 -11.76
C VAL A 48 8.60 -8.72 -11.98
N ALA A 49 9.42 -9.15 -11.02
CA ALA A 49 10.88 -9.21 -11.17
C ALA A 49 11.27 -10.18 -12.29
N ALA A 50 10.60 -11.34 -12.37
CA ALA A 50 10.79 -12.29 -13.46
C ALA A 50 10.35 -11.76 -14.83
N GLN A 51 9.47 -10.75 -14.89
CA GLN A 51 9.10 -10.13 -16.17
C GLN A 51 10.25 -9.32 -16.79
N ARG A 52 11.27 -8.94 -16.00
CA ARG A 52 12.41 -8.16 -16.47
C ARG A 52 13.39 -8.98 -17.32
N SER A 53 12.90 -9.55 -18.43
CA SER A 53 13.61 -10.45 -19.34
C SER A 53 13.37 -10.07 -20.80
N ASP A 54 14.38 -10.30 -21.64
CA ASP A 54 14.34 -10.10 -23.09
C ASP A 54 13.35 -11.02 -23.79
N GLU A 55 13.29 -12.27 -23.33
CA GLU A 55 12.38 -13.25 -23.88
C GLU A 55 10.93 -12.83 -23.64
N VAL A 56 10.63 -12.34 -22.44
CA VAL A 56 9.29 -11.83 -22.08
C VAL A 56 8.96 -10.60 -22.91
N PHE A 57 9.90 -9.66 -23.08
CA PHE A 57 9.69 -8.51 -23.95
C PHE A 57 9.33 -8.94 -25.38
N ASN A 58 10.12 -9.84 -25.97
CA ASN A 58 9.89 -10.29 -27.33
C ASN A 58 8.54 -10.99 -27.48
N ARG A 59 8.25 -11.95 -26.60
CA ARG A 59 7.10 -12.84 -26.73
C ARG A 59 5.79 -12.21 -26.28
N CYS A 60 5.81 -11.54 -25.13
CA CYS A 60 4.60 -11.07 -24.48
C CYS A 60 4.27 -9.62 -24.82
N ILE A 61 5.26 -8.81 -25.19
CA ILE A 61 5.08 -7.38 -25.48
C ILE A 61 5.16 -7.13 -26.98
N TRP A 62 6.30 -7.41 -27.60
CA TRP A 62 6.57 -7.01 -28.98
C TRP A 62 5.64 -7.68 -29.98
N MET A 63 5.48 -9.01 -29.92
CA MET A 63 4.57 -9.73 -30.82
C MET A 63 3.11 -9.25 -30.69
N LYS A 64 2.65 -8.97 -29.47
CA LYS A 64 1.28 -8.46 -29.25
C LYS A 64 1.12 -7.04 -29.78
N ALA A 65 2.10 -6.18 -29.54
CA ALA A 65 2.08 -4.81 -30.05
C ALA A 65 2.11 -4.78 -31.58
N ALA A 66 2.90 -5.65 -32.23
CA ALA A 66 2.95 -5.79 -33.68
C ALA A 66 1.60 -6.25 -34.25
N ALA A 67 0.98 -7.28 -33.67
CA ALA A 67 -0.32 -7.76 -34.11
C ALA A 67 -1.43 -6.70 -33.97
N ILE A 68 -1.46 -5.97 -32.86
CA ILE A 68 -2.41 -4.86 -32.65
C ILE A 68 -2.16 -3.75 -33.68
N ALA A 69 -0.89 -3.40 -33.92
CA ALA A 69 -0.52 -2.37 -34.88
C ALA A 69 -0.95 -2.75 -36.31
N GLU A 70 -0.74 -4.00 -36.71
CA GLU A 70 -1.17 -4.56 -38.00
C GLU A 70 -2.70 -4.50 -38.16
N SER A 71 -3.47 -4.92 -37.14
CA SER A 71 -4.93 -4.86 -37.18
C SER A 71 -5.54 -3.46 -37.30
N ILE A 72 -4.78 -2.41 -36.96
CA ILE A 72 -5.21 -1.01 -37.00
C ILE A 72 -4.50 -0.25 -38.13
N ASP A 73 -3.72 -0.95 -38.97
CA ASP A 73 -2.93 -0.38 -40.07
C ASP A 73 -2.00 0.76 -39.61
N ILE A 74 -1.26 0.49 -38.52
CA ILE A 74 -0.29 1.42 -37.93
C ILE A 74 1.11 0.82 -38.01
N GLU A 75 2.06 1.58 -38.58
CA GLU A 75 3.47 1.22 -38.49
C GLU A 75 4.07 1.57 -37.11
N LEU A 76 4.78 0.62 -36.51
CA LEU A 76 5.50 0.84 -35.27
C LEU A 76 6.77 1.66 -35.51
N GLY A 77 6.71 2.95 -35.18
CA GLY A 77 7.86 3.85 -35.17
C GLY A 77 8.36 4.19 -33.76
N LYS A 78 9.63 4.59 -33.65
CA LYS A 78 10.22 5.17 -32.43
C LYS A 78 10.16 6.71 -32.48
N PRO A 79 10.06 7.39 -31.32
CA PRO A 79 10.29 8.82 -31.21
C PRO A 79 11.67 9.23 -31.72
N ARG A 80 11.82 10.51 -32.09
CA ARG A 80 13.13 11.08 -32.46
C ARG A 80 14.10 10.92 -31.29
N THR A 81 15.19 10.18 -31.51
CA THR A 81 16.29 10.04 -30.56
C THR A 81 17.37 11.08 -30.85
N VAL A 82 17.99 11.62 -29.79
CA VAL A 82 19.13 12.54 -29.89
C VAL A 82 20.37 11.79 -29.41
N GLY A 83 21.49 11.92 -30.12
CA GLY A 83 22.69 11.09 -29.91
C GLY A 83 23.35 11.21 -28.54
N ARG A 84 23.05 12.24 -27.74
CA ARG A 84 23.57 12.39 -26.37
C ARG A 84 22.51 13.03 -25.46
N MET A 85 22.03 12.28 -24.47
CA MET A 85 21.23 12.81 -23.36
C MET A 85 22.05 12.65 -22.06
N ARG A 86 22.21 13.73 -21.29
CA ARG A 86 23.02 13.73 -20.06
C ARG A 86 22.29 13.19 -18.82
N HIS A 87 20.96 13.13 -18.86
CA HIS A 87 20.13 12.89 -17.66
C HIS A 87 19.14 11.72 -17.78
N ARG A 88 19.11 11.01 -18.91
CA ARG A 88 18.27 9.81 -19.10
C ARG A 88 19.10 8.71 -19.77
N ALA A 89 18.88 7.47 -19.35
CA ALA A 89 19.30 6.32 -20.13
C ALA A 89 18.61 6.44 -21.50
N ASN A 90 19.41 6.43 -22.55
CA ASN A 90 18.92 6.41 -23.92
C ASN A 90 19.41 5.11 -24.53
N ALA A 91 18.59 4.45 -25.35
CA ALA A 91 19.10 3.45 -26.27
C ALA A 91 19.94 4.19 -27.32
N ALA A 92 21.20 4.47 -27.01
CA ALA A 92 22.10 5.14 -27.92
C ALA A 92 23.48 4.48 -27.77
N PHE A 93 23.66 3.36 -28.49
CA PHE A 93 24.75 3.15 -29.46
C PHE A 93 24.74 1.74 -30.08
N SER A 94 24.14 0.73 -29.44
CA SER A 94 24.30 -0.68 -29.85
C SER A 94 23.18 -1.26 -30.72
N ASP A 95 21.94 -0.76 -30.63
CA ASP A 95 20.79 -1.26 -31.40
C ASP A 95 19.81 -0.11 -31.66
N ASP A 96 19.91 0.52 -32.84
CA ASP A 96 19.06 1.66 -33.24
C ASP A 96 17.67 1.21 -33.76
N SER A 97 17.27 -0.04 -33.49
CA SER A 97 15.96 -0.53 -33.89
C SER A 97 14.81 0.09 -33.07
N VAL A 98 13.61 0.15 -33.66
CA VAL A 98 12.38 0.53 -32.94
C VAL A 98 12.13 -0.43 -31.77
N HIS A 99 12.42 -1.71 -31.99
CA HIS A 99 12.36 -2.78 -30.99
C HIS A 99 13.25 -2.48 -29.78
N GLY A 100 14.55 -2.27 -30.01
CA GLY A 100 15.53 -1.98 -28.97
C GLY A 100 15.20 -0.70 -28.20
N TYR A 101 14.67 0.32 -28.89
CA TYR A 101 14.23 1.56 -28.25
C TYR A 101 13.15 1.30 -27.17
N TYR A 102 12.06 0.61 -27.51
CA TYR A 102 10.96 0.39 -26.55
C TYR A 102 11.36 -0.59 -25.45
N ARG A 103 12.23 -1.56 -25.75
CA ARG A 103 12.79 -2.47 -24.74
C ARG A 103 13.52 -1.72 -23.62
N VAL A 104 14.46 -0.85 -24.00
CA VAL A 104 15.37 -0.18 -23.05
C VAL A 104 14.75 1.05 -22.41
N ASN A 105 13.96 1.82 -23.16
CA ASN A 105 13.47 3.13 -22.68
C ASN A 105 12.03 3.10 -22.17
N ALA A 106 11.25 2.07 -22.47
CA ALA A 106 9.87 1.94 -22.01
C ALA A 106 9.66 0.71 -21.13
N TYR A 107 9.97 -0.49 -21.63
CA TYR A 107 9.65 -1.73 -20.94
C TYR A 107 10.43 -1.91 -19.63
N PHE A 108 11.77 -1.94 -19.69
CA PHE A 108 12.56 -2.12 -18.47
C PHE A 108 12.36 -1.01 -17.42
N PRO A 109 12.37 0.29 -17.79
CA PRO A 109 12.11 1.34 -16.81
C PRO A 109 10.73 1.23 -16.17
N PHE A 110 9.71 0.78 -16.92
CA PHE A 110 8.37 0.59 -16.36
C PHE A 110 8.31 -0.59 -15.38
N VAL A 111 8.93 -1.73 -15.73
CA VAL A 111 9.03 -2.89 -14.83
C VAL A 111 9.81 -2.51 -13.56
N ASP A 112 10.95 -1.84 -13.71
CA ASP A 112 11.80 -1.39 -12.61
C ASP A 112 11.05 -0.40 -11.70
N HIS A 113 10.29 0.53 -12.29
CA HIS A 113 9.45 1.45 -11.53
C HIS A 113 8.36 0.73 -10.75
N CYS A 114 7.59 -0.18 -11.37
CA CYS A 114 6.56 -0.95 -10.68
C CYS A 114 7.14 -1.80 -9.53
N LEU A 115 8.34 -2.36 -9.70
CA LEU A 115 9.03 -3.09 -8.64
C LEU A 115 9.44 -2.19 -7.49
N ASN A 116 9.98 -1.02 -7.78
CA ASN A 116 10.34 -0.04 -6.76
C ASN A 116 9.12 0.38 -5.94
N GLU A 117 8.00 0.71 -6.59
CA GLU A 117 6.74 1.06 -5.91
C GLU A 117 6.25 -0.08 -4.98
N LEU A 118 6.31 -1.34 -5.46
CA LEU A 118 5.95 -2.49 -4.63
C LEU A 118 6.92 -2.69 -3.46
N ASN A 119 8.21 -2.42 -3.66
CA ASN A 119 9.24 -2.55 -2.62
C ASN A 119 9.12 -1.47 -1.56
N GLU A 120 8.90 -0.23 -1.95
CA GLU A 120 8.67 0.89 -1.04
C GLU A 120 7.40 0.69 -0.22
N ARG A 121 6.33 0.19 -0.85
CA ARG A 121 5.03 0.03 -0.17
C ARG A 121 4.95 -1.22 0.70
N PHE A 122 5.60 -2.32 0.34
CA PHE A 122 5.54 -3.59 1.05
C PHE A 122 6.93 -4.15 1.39
N PRO A 123 7.79 -3.42 2.12
CA PRO A 123 9.13 -3.88 2.45
C PRO A 123 9.10 -5.18 3.27
N GLU A 124 10.03 -6.11 3.00
CA GLU A 124 10.05 -7.41 3.69
C GLU A 124 10.23 -7.27 5.20
N GLN A 125 10.93 -6.21 5.62
CA GLN A 125 11.16 -5.86 7.03
C GLN A 125 9.87 -5.58 7.81
N THR A 126 8.77 -5.26 7.11
CA THR A 126 7.46 -5.05 7.77
C THR A 126 6.69 -6.34 8.02
N ARG A 127 7.16 -7.49 7.52
CA ARG A 127 6.53 -8.80 7.71
C ARG A 127 6.17 -9.08 9.17
N PRO A 128 7.04 -8.85 10.18
CA PRO A 128 6.69 -9.11 11.58
C PRO A 128 5.47 -8.32 12.08
N SER A 129 5.25 -7.12 11.54
CA SER A 129 4.09 -6.28 11.87
C SER A 129 2.77 -6.89 11.37
N PHE A 130 2.82 -7.78 10.38
CA PHE A 130 1.66 -8.49 9.87
C PHE A 130 1.56 -9.93 10.40
N LEU A 131 2.66 -10.50 10.91
CA LEU A 131 2.67 -11.84 11.53
C LEU A 131 1.73 -11.92 12.73
N ALA A 132 1.56 -10.84 13.49
CA ALA A 132 0.65 -10.81 14.63
C ALA A 132 -0.83 -11.09 14.25
N PHE A 133 -1.24 -10.92 12.99
CA PHE A 133 -2.57 -11.38 12.52
C PHE A 133 -2.72 -12.91 12.56
N GLN A 134 -1.63 -13.67 12.66
CA GLN A 134 -1.67 -15.11 12.91
C GLN A 134 -2.11 -15.46 14.33
N LEU A 135 -2.08 -14.52 15.27
CA LEU A 135 -2.57 -14.72 16.64
C LEU A 135 -4.11 -14.85 16.70
N LEU A 136 -4.81 -14.57 15.59
CA LEU A 136 -6.24 -14.81 15.48
C LEU A 136 -6.54 -16.31 15.67
N PRO A 137 -7.59 -16.67 16.42
CA PRO A 137 -7.87 -18.08 16.75
C PRO A 137 -7.95 -18.99 15.52
N CYS A 138 -8.49 -18.50 14.40
CA CYS A 138 -8.59 -19.25 13.14
C CYS A 138 -7.24 -19.55 12.44
N ARG A 139 -6.14 -18.92 12.84
CA ARG A 139 -4.81 -19.05 12.21
C ARG A 139 -3.71 -19.54 13.15
N LEU A 140 -4.01 -19.52 14.43
CA LEU A 140 -3.08 -19.81 15.51
C LEU A 140 -2.44 -21.21 15.45
N GLN A 141 -3.06 -22.15 14.72
CA GLN A 141 -2.55 -23.51 14.56
C GLN A 141 -1.31 -23.59 13.65
N ASN A 142 -1.10 -22.61 12.76
CA ASN A 142 -0.06 -22.68 11.72
C ASN A 142 1.20 -21.87 12.06
N ILE A 143 1.25 -21.22 13.23
CA ILE A 143 2.34 -20.31 13.59
C ILE A 143 3.57 -21.08 14.08
N THR A 144 4.74 -20.78 13.53
CA THR A 144 6.01 -21.40 13.94
C THR A 144 6.63 -20.71 15.17
N GLU A 145 7.57 -21.39 15.84
CA GLU A 145 8.30 -20.79 16.98
C GLU A 145 9.11 -19.56 16.56
N GLU A 146 9.70 -19.57 15.36
CA GLU A 146 10.40 -18.42 14.78
C GLU A 146 9.47 -17.22 14.59
N GLU A 147 8.26 -17.45 14.06
CA GLU A 147 7.27 -16.38 13.87
C GLU A 147 6.77 -15.81 15.20
N ILE A 148 6.68 -16.64 16.24
CA ILE A 148 6.34 -16.18 17.61
C ILE A 148 7.43 -15.28 18.16
N ALA A 149 8.70 -15.65 17.98
CA ALA A 149 9.83 -14.83 18.41
C ALA A 149 9.86 -13.48 17.69
N ASP A 150 9.63 -13.46 16.37
CA ASP A 150 9.54 -12.23 15.58
C ASP A 150 8.41 -11.30 16.06
N ILE A 151 7.25 -11.86 16.43
CA ILE A 151 6.14 -11.08 17.01
C ILE A 151 6.55 -10.53 18.37
N GLN A 152 7.17 -11.34 19.22
CA GLN A 152 7.59 -10.89 20.55
C GLN A 152 8.55 -9.70 20.47
N VAL A 153 9.56 -9.78 19.60
CA VAL A 153 10.52 -8.68 19.38
C VAL A 153 9.81 -7.46 18.79
N ARG A 154 8.91 -7.65 17.82
CA ARG A 154 8.25 -6.54 17.14
C ARG A 154 7.34 -5.72 18.05
N TYR A 155 6.67 -6.37 19.00
CA TYR A 155 5.68 -5.76 19.89
C TYR A 155 6.15 -5.66 21.34
N GLU A 156 7.45 -5.82 21.60
CA GLU A 156 8.02 -5.85 22.96
C GLU A 156 7.64 -4.62 23.79
N GLU A 157 7.72 -3.43 23.20
CA GLU A 157 7.40 -2.15 23.86
C GLU A 157 5.89 -1.95 24.09
N ASP A 158 5.04 -2.63 23.31
CA ASP A 158 3.58 -2.53 23.42
C ASP A 158 3.01 -3.53 24.44
N MET A 159 3.79 -4.56 24.81
CA MET A 159 3.37 -5.63 25.72
C MET A 159 3.63 -5.26 27.19
N PRO A 160 2.65 -5.51 28.09
CA PRO A 160 2.87 -5.33 29.53
C PRO A 160 3.93 -6.25 30.14
N ASP A 161 4.04 -7.50 29.66
CA ASP A 161 5.03 -8.50 30.10
C ASP A 161 5.51 -9.34 28.92
N SER A 162 6.41 -8.78 28.11
CA SER A 162 7.00 -9.47 26.95
C SER A 162 7.62 -10.84 27.31
N PRO A 163 8.43 -11.00 28.39
CA PRO A 163 8.97 -12.31 28.78
C PRO A 163 7.91 -13.38 29.10
N GLY A 164 6.69 -12.97 29.46
CA GLY A 164 5.55 -13.85 29.70
C GLY A 164 4.78 -14.26 28.45
N PHE A 165 5.02 -13.60 27.31
CA PHE A 165 4.21 -13.72 26.10
C PHE A 165 4.10 -15.17 25.58
N VAL A 166 5.22 -15.90 25.51
CA VAL A 166 5.23 -17.28 24.96
C VAL A 166 4.33 -18.21 25.79
N ARG A 167 4.44 -18.15 27.13
CA ARG A 167 3.61 -18.96 28.04
C ARG A 167 2.13 -18.56 27.97
N GLU A 168 1.86 -17.26 27.86
CA GLU A 168 0.51 -16.75 27.67
C GLU A 168 -0.09 -17.25 26.35
N LEU A 169 0.70 -17.25 25.28
CA LEU A 169 0.31 -17.69 23.95
C LEU A 169 -0.01 -19.19 23.91
N GLU A 170 0.71 -20.02 24.64
CA GLU A 170 0.37 -21.45 24.81
C GLU A 170 -1.01 -21.64 25.44
N ARG A 171 -1.33 -20.87 26.48
CA ARG A 171 -2.68 -20.89 27.08
C ARG A 171 -3.74 -20.38 26.10
N TRP A 172 -3.42 -19.33 25.35
CA TRP A 172 -4.30 -18.80 24.31
C TRP A 172 -4.58 -19.85 23.23
N LYS A 173 -3.55 -20.60 22.79
CA LYS A 173 -3.68 -21.73 21.86
C LYS A 173 -4.66 -22.78 22.36
N MET A 174 -4.54 -23.18 23.63
CA MET A 174 -5.43 -24.16 24.24
C MET A 174 -6.88 -23.66 24.38
N PHE A 175 -7.06 -22.38 24.71
CA PHE A 175 -8.39 -21.77 24.78
C PHE A 175 -9.06 -21.71 23.40
N CYS A 176 -8.31 -21.31 22.37
CA CYS A 176 -8.81 -21.20 21.00
C CYS A 176 -9.17 -22.56 20.39
N SER A 177 -8.37 -23.61 20.63
CA SER A 177 -8.67 -24.96 20.17
C SER A 177 -9.93 -25.53 20.83
N GLY A 178 -10.14 -25.22 22.12
CA GLY A 178 -11.37 -25.55 22.85
C GLY A 178 -12.62 -24.90 22.25
N LEU A 179 -12.53 -23.65 21.78
CA LEU A 179 -13.61 -22.94 21.10
C LEU A 179 -13.94 -23.53 19.73
N GLN A 180 -12.93 -23.84 18.92
CA GLN A 180 -13.11 -24.41 17.57
C GLN A 180 -13.76 -25.79 17.60
N ASN A 181 -13.49 -26.58 18.63
CA ASN A 181 -14.11 -27.89 18.81
C ASN A 181 -15.59 -27.81 19.20
N ARG A 182 -16.03 -26.68 19.77
CA ARG A 182 -17.42 -26.47 20.22
C ARG A 182 -18.31 -25.85 19.15
N ASP A 183 -17.78 -24.94 18.34
CA ASP A 183 -18.51 -24.27 17.27
C ASP A 183 -17.71 -24.29 15.96
N LYS A 184 -18.19 -25.05 14.97
CA LYS A 184 -17.60 -25.12 13.61
C LYS A 184 -17.72 -23.81 12.83
N ASP A 185 -18.69 -22.95 13.18
CA ASP A 185 -18.93 -21.66 12.51
C ASP A 185 -17.99 -20.53 12.99
N THR A 186 -17.16 -20.81 14.01
CA THR A 186 -16.22 -19.84 14.58
C THR A 186 -14.99 -19.59 13.68
N GLY A 187 -14.91 -20.21 12.51
CA GLY A 187 -13.79 -20.08 11.57
C GLY A 187 -13.54 -18.67 11.04
N ASN A 188 -14.52 -17.75 11.17
CA ASN A 188 -14.44 -16.37 10.68
C ASN A 188 -14.35 -15.34 11.81
N GLN A 189 -13.47 -15.54 12.79
CA GLN A 189 -13.22 -14.52 13.81
C GLN A 189 -12.42 -13.35 13.23
N SER A 190 -13.13 -12.23 13.06
CA SER A 190 -12.53 -10.92 12.82
C SER A 190 -11.66 -10.49 14.01
N LEU A 191 -10.75 -9.53 13.78
CA LEU A 191 -9.95 -8.94 14.84
C LEU A 191 -10.81 -8.29 15.94
N GLU A 192 -11.96 -7.73 15.57
CA GLU A 192 -12.95 -7.14 16.49
C GLU A 192 -13.54 -8.18 17.46
N THR A 193 -13.80 -9.39 16.99
CA THR A 193 -14.26 -10.49 17.84
C THR A 193 -13.12 -11.08 18.66
N ALA A 194 -11.91 -11.15 18.11
CA ALA A 194 -10.76 -11.72 18.79
C ALA A 194 -10.33 -10.90 20.02
N ILE A 195 -10.39 -9.56 19.93
CA ILE A 195 -10.07 -8.69 21.07
C ILE A 195 -11.07 -8.82 22.22
N GLN A 196 -12.35 -9.10 21.92
CA GLN A 196 -13.38 -9.32 22.94
C GLN A 196 -13.19 -10.66 23.66
N LEU A 197 -12.63 -11.67 22.98
CA LEU A 197 -12.34 -12.98 23.55
C LEU A 197 -11.04 -12.98 24.37
N ALA A 198 -10.05 -12.18 23.98
CA ALA A 198 -8.80 -12.02 24.71
C ALA A 198 -9.03 -11.09 25.91
N ASP A 199 -9.56 -11.63 27.02
CA ASP A 199 -9.74 -10.88 28.26
C ASP A 199 -8.38 -10.34 28.77
N PRO A 200 -8.24 -9.01 28.99
CA PRO A 200 -7.00 -8.40 29.49
C PRO A 200 -6.48 -8.99 30.80
N ASN A 201 -7.33 -9.56 31.65
CA ASN A 201 -6.90 -10.14 32.93
C ASN A 201 -6.19 -11.49 32.76
N TYR A 202 -6.54 -12.24 31.72
CA TYR A 202 -5.99 -13.57 31.46
C TYR A 202 -4.94 -13.56 30.35
N TYR A 203 -5.12 -12.68 29.36
CA TYR A 203 -4.30 -12.55 28.16
C TYR A 203 -3.86 -11.09 27.89
N PRO A 204 -3.14 -10.45 28.83
CA PRO A 204 -2.77 -9.04 28.74
C PRO A 204 -1.89 -8.72 27.52
N ASN A 205 -0.94 -9.61 27.17
CA ASN A 205 -0.01 -9.37 26.06
C ASN A 205 -0.72 -9.57 24.71
N VAL A 206 -1.47 -10.65 24.54
CA VAL A 206 -2.24 -10.89 23.31
C VAL A 206 -3.26 -9.77 23.08
N HIS A 207 -3.93 -9.32 24.15
CA HIS A 207 -4.86 -8.19 24.08
C HIS A 207 -4.15 -6.88 23.68
N ALA A 208 -2.97 -6.62 24.22
CA ALA A 208 -2.17 -5.45 23.83
C ALA A 208 -1.81 -5.48 22.33
N VAL A 209 -1.34 -6.62 21.82
CA VAL A 209 -1.04 -6.80 20.40
C VAL A 209 -2.29 -6.58 19.53
N PHE A 210 -3.45 -7.13 19.91
CA PHE A 210 -4.69 -6.89 19.17
C PHE A 210 -5.13 -5.43 19.15
N ARG A 211 -4.90 -4.68 20.24
CA ARG A 211 -5.15 -3.22 20.25
C ARG A 211 -4.27 -2.49 19.24
N VAL A 212 -2.99 -2.82 19.15
CA VAL A 212 -2.08 -2.23 18.15
C VAL A 212 -2.52 -2.61 16.74
N LEU A 213 -2.92 -3.86 16.49
CA LEU A 213 -3.41 -4.27 15.17
C LEU A 213 -4.66 -3.51 14.73
N LEU A 214 -5.57 -3.18 15.65
CA LEU A 214 -6.80 -2.42 15.34
C LEU A 214 -6.51 -0.97 14.95
N THR A 215 -5.39 -0.41 15.38
CA THR A 215 -5.01 0.97 15.04
C THR A 215 -4.18 1.05 13.76
N MET A 216 -3.71 -0.07 13.21
CA MET A 216 -2.95 -0.07 11.96
C MET A 216 -3.84 0.38 10.78
N PRO A 217 -3.40 1.38 10.00
CA PRO A 217 -4.12 1.80 8.79
C PRO A 217 -3.83 0.81 7.65
N VAL A 218 -4.59 -0.27 7.57
CA VAL A 218 -4.24 -1.39 6.66
C VAL A 218 -4.93 -1.37 5.29
N GLY A 219 -5.93 -0.51 5.10
CA GLY A 219 -6.69 -0.41 3.85
C GLY A 219 -6.58 0.96 3.18
N SER A 220 -6.74 1.00 1.86
CA SER A 220 -6.84 2.27 1.10
C SER A 220 -8.23 2.89 1.15
N VAL A 221 -9.26 2.11 1.50
CA VAL A 221 -10.68 2.54 1.47
C VAL A 221 -10.97 3.72 2.41
N PRO A 222 -10.45 3.77 3.65
CA PRO A 222 -10.57 4.97 4.48
C PRO A 222 -9.89 6.18 3.81
N CYS A 223 -8.72 5.96 3.20
CA CYS A 223 -7.93 7.00 2.54
C CYS A 223 -8.63 7.58 1.30
N GLU A 224 -9.40 6.79 0.55
CA GLU A 224 -10.19 7.27 -0.61
C GLU A 224 -11.30 8.26 -0.21
N ARG A 225 -11.92 8.05 0.96
CA ARG A 225 -12.84 9.06 1.54
C ARG A 225 -12.09 10.35 1.88
N SER A 226 -10.88 10.24 2.40
CA SER A 226 -9.99 11.40 2.67
C SER A 226 -9.61 12.12 1.37
N PHE A 227 -9.31 11.40 0.28
CA PHE A 227 -9.05 11.99 -1.04
C PHE A 227 -10.29 12.67 -1.64
N SER A 228 -11.48 12.11 -1.43
CA SER A 228 -12.74 12.76 -1.82
C SER A 228 -13.01 14.05 -1.04
N ALA A 229 -12.68 14.07 0.25
CA ALA A 229 -12.67 15.29 1.06
C ALA A 229 -11.62 16.29 0.56
N MET A 230 -10.41 15.82 0.25
CA MET A 230 -9.33 16.63 -0.31
C MET A 230 -9.72 17.26 -1.64
N ARG A 231 -10.46 16.54 -2.50
CA ARG A 231 -11.00 17.08 -3.76
C ARG A 231 -12.01 18.21 -3.54
N ARG A 232 -12.78 18.18 -2.44
CA ARG A 232 -13.67 19.29 -2.04
C ARG A 232 -12.89 20.48 -1.49
N LEU A 233 -11.81 20.23 -0.74
CA LEU A 233 -10.94 21.28 -0.20
C LEU A 233 -10.15 21.97 -1.32
N LYS A 234 -9.53 21.17 -2.20
CA LYS A 234 -8.74 21.58 -3.36
C LYS A 234 -9.62 21.67 -4.61
N HIS A 235 -10.58 22.59 -4.60
CA HIS A 235 -11.37 22.89 -5.79
C HIS A 235 -10.51 23.58 -6.86
N TRP A 236 -10.87 23.43 -8.15
CA TRP A 236 -10.08 23.93 -9.27
C TRP A 236 -9.84 25.45 -9.22
N SER A 237 -10.76 26.22 -8.62
CA SER A 237 -10.62 27.66 -8.40
C SER A 237 -9.63 28.04 -7.27
N ARG A 238 -9.06 27.06 -6.56
CA ARG A 238 -8.08 27.24 -5.45
C ARG A 238 -6.69 26.71 -5.82
N SER A 239 -6.27 26.89 -7.07
CA SER A 239 -4.99 26.40 -7.60
C SER A 239 -3.74 27.05 -7.00
N THR A 240 -3.88 28.21 -6.33
CA THR A 240 -2.78 29.00 -5.74
C THR A 240 -2.64 28.86 -4.21
N MET A 241 -3.27 27.85 -3.61
CA MET A 241 -3.25 27.67 -2.15
C MET A 241 -1.91 27.09 -1.66
N THR A 242 -1.33 27.71 -0.63
CA THR A 242 -0.13 27.19 0.05
C THR A 242 -0.44 25.95 0.88
N GLU A 243 0.58 25.15 1.15
CA GLU A 243 0.49 23.89 1.90
C GLU A 243 -0.06 24.10 3.32
N ASP A 244 0.41 25.14 4.02
CA ASP A 244 -0.07 25.50 5.36
C ASP A 244 -1.59 25.73 5.43
N ARG A 245 -2.13 26.42 4.42
CA ARG A 245 -3.56 26.71 4.35
C ARG A 245 -4.36 25.44 4.03
N LEU A 246 -3.81 24.54 3.22
CA LEU A 246 -4.43 23.25 2.94
C LEU A 246 -4.53 22.41 4.21
N SER A 247 -3.43 22.31 4.96
CA SER A 247 -3.38 21.57 6.22
C SER A 247 -4.37 22.11 7.24
N GLY A 248 -4.43 23.44 7.43
CA GLY A 248 -5.39 24.05 8.36
C GLY A 248 -6.85 23.81 7.97
N LEU A 249 -7.19 23.88 6.67
CA LEU A 249 -8.53 23.56 6.19
C LEU A 249 -8.86 22.07 6.31
N ALA A 250 -7.88 21.18 6.11
CA ALA A 250 -8.05 19.75 6.30
C ALA A 250 -8.34 19.43 7.77
N SER A 251 -7.60 20.02 8.71
CA SER A 251 -7.85 19.86 10.15
C SER A 251 -9.27 20.33 10.54
N LEU A 252 -9.70 21.49 10.06
CA LEU A 252 -11.08 21.98 10.28
C LEU A 252 -12.15 21.07 9.67
N PHE A 253 -11.84 20.44 8.53
CA PHE A 253 -12.77 19.53 7.87
C PHE A 253 -12.89 18.17 8.58
N ILE A 254 -11.79 17.69 9.17
CA ILE A 254 -11.73 16.43 9.94
C ILE A 254 -12.39 16.63 11.31
N HIS A 255 -12.03 17.71 12.01
CA HIS A 255 -12.48 17.99 13.39
C HIS A 255 -13.68 18.94 13.43
N ARG A 256 -14.78 18.57 12.75
CA ARG A 256 -16.02 19.40 12.72
C ARG A 256 -16.77 19.44 14.05
N ASP A 257 -16.50 18.47 14.91
CA ASP A 257 -17.03 18.28 16.24
C ASP A 257 -16.43 19.25 17.26
N ILE A 258 -15.26 19.83 16.96
CA ILE A 258 -14.64 20.83 17.82
C ILE A 258 -15.33 22.18 17.62
N THR A 259 -16.00 22.66 18.66
CA THR A 259 -16.62 23.99 18.66
C THR A 259 -15.55 25.08 18.76
N VAL A 260 -15.49 25.92 17.74
CA VAL A 260 -14.51 26.99 17.65
C VAL A 260 -14.99 28.22 18.43
N CYS A 261 -14.29 28.55 19.53
CA CYS A 261 -14.58 29.75 20.32
C CYS A 261 -14.15 31.03 19.57
N ARG A 262 -15.14 31.78 19.08
CA ARG A 262 -14.94 32.99 18.25
C ARG A 262 -14.15 34.07 18.99
N GLU A 263 -14.42 34.27 20.27
CA GLU A 263 -13.75 35.27 21.11
C GLU A 263 -12.25 35.01 21.24
N LYS A 264 -11.85 33.74 21.42
CA LYS A 264 -10.44 33.36 21.47
C LYS A 264 -9.72 33.61 20.14
N ILE A 265 -10.41 33.40 19.01
CA ILE A 265 -9.85 33.70 17.69
C ILE A 265 -9.69 35.20 17.48
N MET A 266 -10.71 36.00 17.83
CA MET A 266 -10.63 37.46 17.73
C MET A 266 -9.48 38.01 18.56
N ARG A 267 -9.34 37.55 19.80
CA ARG A 267 -8.23 37.97 20.68
C ARG A 267 -6.87 37.59 20.11
N LYS A 268 -6.68 36.35 19.62
CA LYS A 268 -5.44 35.92 18.97
C LYS A 268 -5.13 36.70 17.68
N PHE A 269 -6.16 37.08 16.90
CA PHE A 269 -6.00 37.91 15.71
C PHE A 269 -5.55 39.34 16.06
N ASP A 270 -6.18 39.94 17.06
CA ASP A 270 -5.85 41.29 17.53
C ASP A 270 -4.42 41.34 18.11
N GLU A 271 -4.02 40.31 18.87
CA GLU A 271 -2.68 40.15 19.43
C GLU A 271 -1.59 40.05 18.36
N THR A 272 -1.88 39.43 17.20
CA THR A 272 -0.87 39.25 16.14
C THR A 272 -0.57 40.54 15.39
N LYS A 273 -1.41 41.59 15.49
CA LYS A 273 -1.29 42.91 14.81
C LYS A 273 -1.00 42.84 13.30
N LYS A 274 -1.25 41.69 12.67
CA LYS A 274 -0.99 41.42 11.26
C LYS A 274 -2.32 41.36 10.52
N ARG A 275 -2.34 41.85 9.28
CA ARG A 275 -3.52 41.74 8.38
C ARG A 275 -3.85 40.30 7.97
N ARG A 276 -2.98 39.33 8.28
CA ARG A 276 -3.16 37.90 7.99
C ARG A 276 -2.60 37.07 9.15
N LEU A 277 -3.41 36.13 9.65
CA LEU A 277 -2.97 35.06 10.53
C LEU A 277 -2.34 33.94 9.69
N GLY A 278 -1.15 33.48 10.09
CA GLY A 278 -0.58 32.21 9.60
C GLY A 278 -1.32 31.02 10.22
N PRO A 279 -0.90 29.77 9.92
CA PRO A 279 -1.51 28.59 10.52
C PRO A 279 -1.42 28.70 12.05
N LEU A 280 -2.58 28.62 12.71
CA LEU A 280 -2.66 28.46 14.15
C LEU A 280 -2.38 26.98 14.43
N HIS A 281 -1.24 26.67 15.04
CA HIS A 281 -1.04 25.35 15.64
C HIS A 281 -2.02 25.25 16.83
N PHE A 282 -2.99 24.35 16.70
CA PHE A 282 -3.95 24.01 17.75
C PHE A 282 -3.41 22.83 18.56
#